data_AF-A0A0C9UC13-F1
#
_entry.id   AF-A0A0C9UC13-F1
#
_cell.length_a   1.000
_cell.length_b   1.000
_cell.length_c   1.000
_cell.angle_alpha   90.00
_cell.angle_beta   90.00
_cell.angle_gamma   90.00
#
_symmetry.space_group_name_H-M   'P 1'
#
loop_
_entity.id
_entity.type
_entity.pdbx_description
1 polymer ?
#
loop_
_entity_poly.entity_id
_entity_poly.type
_entity_poly.pdbx_seq_one_letter_code
_entity_poly.pdbx_strand_id
1 'polypeptide(L)'
;MAEMLKLRPFQEPRNATHDAWDRLAAQLATDSKNTDPNSEIRRTGAACCSQFDKLLAAHRKEETQSLQKTGSNEQINEHIQNMTDLVALVDDFTSEKVEMSKKAQKKENIERISALEMCDAGMRGLVDSNMLTDLGQLEDATVQEKQGQRKRGPTQSDKENIPIKRPRDQNVIVNALQQCQIEDEKLLNEARACDEAHHQQLISGIDRLTGTIDALVNISKVQLECNAPNRISNDYCLFLYPLFLPLHFHIIFIDFFASFLFFYVNLMPN
;
A
#
# COMPACT_ATOMS: atom_id res chain seq x y z
N MET A 1 -12.21 2.48 31.36
CA MET A 1 -12.82 1.95 30.12
C MET A 1 -14.02 2.77 29.66
N ALA A 2 -14.86 3.29 30.56
CA ALA A 2 -15.94 4.22 30.21
C ALA A 2 -15.49 5.40 29.33
N GLU A 3 -14.36 6.04 29.64
CA GLU A 3 -13.83 7.15 28.83
C GLU A 3 -13.44 6.74 27.40
N MET A 4 -13.10 5.47 27.20
CA MET A 4 -12.75 4.95 25.89
C MET A 4 -13.97 4.78 24.99
N LEU A 5 -15.09 4.34 25.57
CA LEU A 5 -16.39 4.26 24.89
C LEU A 5 -16.92 5.65 24.49
N LYS A 6 -16.56 6.69 25.25
CA LYS A 6 -16.94 8.09 25.02
C LYS A 6 -16.09 8.76 23.94
N LEU A 7 -14.76 8.62 24.01
CA LEU A 7 -13.84 9.31 23.10
C LEU A 7 -13.58 8.57 21.78
N ARG A 8 -13.74 7.23 21.76
CA ARG A 8 -13.58 6.36 20.59
C ARG A 8 -12.41 6.73 19.66
N PRO A 9 -11.17 6.82 20.19
CA PRO A 9 -10.02 7.29 19.41
C PRO A 9 -9.68 6.38 18.20
N PHE A 10 -10.16 5.13 18.21
CA PHE A 10 -9.99 4.16 17.12
C PHE A 10 -10.88 4.42 15.89
N GLN A 11 -11.92 5.27 16.00
CA GLN A 11 -12.81 5.63 14.88
C GLN A 11 -12.34 6.89 14.13
N GLU A 12 -11.39 7.63 14.70
CA GLU A 12 -10.89 8.89 14.14
C GLU A 12 -10.05 8.64 12.88
N PRO A 13 -10.10 9.55 11.89
CA PRO A 13 -9.35 9.41 10.65
C PRO A 13 -7.85 9.44 10.93
N ARG A 14 -7.05 8.80 10.06
CA ARG A 14 -5.61 8.56 10.26
C ARG A 14 -4.81 9.82 10.65
N ASN A 15 -5.19 10.98 10.14
CA ASN A 15 -4.55 12.26 10.44
C ASN A 15 -4.87 12.81 11.84
N ALA A 16 -5.99 12.40 12.44
CA ALA A 16 -6.44 12.83 13.77
C ALA A 16 -6.33 11.72 14.83
N THR A 17 -6.05 10.47 14.43
CA THR A 17 -5.96 9.33 15.35
C THR A 17 -4.93 9.56 16.45
N HIS A 18 -3.75 10.11 16.14
CA HIS A 18 -2.71 10.37 17.14
C HIS A 18 -3.19 11.35 18.22
N ASP A 19 -3.77 12.48 17.80
CA ASP A 19 -4.31 13.49 18.70
C ASP A 19 -5.45 12.94 19.56
N ALA A 20 -6.27 12.05 19.01
CA ALA A 20 -7.36 11.42 19.75
C ALA A 20 -6.84 10.50 20.87
N TRP A 21 -5.77 9.75 20.61
CA TRP A 21 -5.10 8.94 21.63
C TRP A 21 -4.41 9.79 22.69
N ASP A 22 -3.82 10.92 22.31
CA ASP A 22 -3.22 11.86 23.26
C ASP A 22 -4.29 12.53 24.15
N ARG A 23 -5.47 12.86 23.59
CA ARG A 23 -6.62 13.34 24.37
C ARG A 23 -7.09 12.29 25.38
N LEU A 24 -7.20 11.02 24.97
CA LEU A 24 -7.54 9.92 25.88
C LEU A 24 -6.50 9.81 27.00
N ALA A 25 -5.21 9.88 26.67
CA ALA A 25 -4.14 9.80 27.67
C ALA A 25 -4.21 10.96 28.69
N ALA A 26 -4.47 12.19 28.23
CA ALA A 26 -4.64 13.35 29.10
C ALA A 26 -5.87 13.20 30.03
N GLN A 27 -6.97 12.65 29.52
CA GLN A 27 -8.16 12.41 30.31
C GLN A 27 -7.94 11.32 31.36
N LEU A 28 -7.28 10.21 31.01
CA LEU A 28 -6.89 9.16 31.96
C LEU A 28 -5.94 9.68 33.06
N ALA A 29 -5.04 10.59 32.73
CA ALA A 29 -4.17 11.24 33.72
C ALA A 29 -4.98 12.11 34.71
N THR A 30 -6.00 12.81 34.20
CA THR A 30 -6.90 13.64 35.02
C THR A 30 -7.76 12.77 35.94
N ASP A 31 -8.36 11.71 35.41
CA ASP A 31 -9.24 10.82 36.17
C ASP A 31 -8.49 10.02 37.23
N SER A 32 -7.26 9.55 36.92
CA SER A 32 -6.42 8.86 37.90
C SER A 32 -6.03 9.77 39.06
N LYS A 33 -5.65 11.02 38.79
CA LYS A 33 -5.35 12.02 39.81
C LYS A 33 -6.55 12.33 40.71
N ASN A 34 -7.75 12.35 40.15
CA ASN A 34 -8.99 12.58 40.91
C ASN A 34 -9.37 11.39 41.81
N THR A 35 -8.98 10.17 41.42
CA THR A 35 -9.30 8.95 42.17
C THR A 35 -8.30 8.71 43.29
N ASP A 36 -7.00 8.80 42.99
CA ASP A 36 -5.92 8.56 43.95
C ASP A 36 -4.72 9.45 43.62
N PRO A 37 -4.36 10.41 44.50
CA PRO A 37 -3.27 11.36 44.24
C PRO A 37 -1.89 10.71 44.03
N ASN A 38 -1.71 9.48 44.53
CA ASN A 38 -0.44 8.74 44.48
C ASN A 38 -0.34 7.77 43.29
N SER A 39 -1.39 7.59 42.50
CA SER A 39 -1.42 6.63 41.39
C SER A 39 -1.68 7.30 40.02
N GLU A 40 -1.05 8.45 39.80
CA GLU A 40 -1.15 9.17 38.53
C GLU A 40 -0.64 8.32 37.35
N ILE A 41 -1.53 8.03 36.40
CA ILE A 41 -1.19 7.25 35.21
C ILE A 41 -0.65 8.20 34.14
N ARG A 42 0.67 8.44 34.15
CA ARG A 42 1.36 9.21 33.10
C ARG A 42 1.74 8.30 31.93
N ARG A 43 0.85 8.18 30.94
CA ARG A 43 1.11 7.45 29.69
C ARG A 43 1.00 8.39 28.49
N THR A 44 1.71 8.06 27.42
CA THR A 44 1.57 8.71 26.11
C THR A 44 0.43 8.09 25.31
N GLY A 45 -0.13 8.81 24.32
CA GLY A 45 -1.20 8.27 23.47
C GLY A 45 -0.82 6.95 22.79
N ALA A 46 0.41 6.85 22.28
CA ALA A 46 0.93 5.62 21.68
C ALA A 46 0.97 4.44 22.67
N ALA A 47 1.35 4.67 23.93
CA ALA A 47 1.33 3.65 24.96
C ALA A 47 -0.10 3.22 25.32
N CYS A 48 -1.06 4.15 25.32
CA CYS A 48 -2.48 3.83 25.50
C CYS A 48 -3.04 2.99 24.34
N CYS A 49 -2.69 3.32 23.10
CA CYS A 49 -3.06 2.53 21.92
C CYS A 49 -2.52 1.09 22.03
N SER A 50 -1.22 0.92 22.26
CA SER A 50 -0.61 -0.41 22.40
C SER A 50 -1.22 -1.22 23.56
N GLN A 51 -1.52 -0.56 24.67
CA GLN A 51 -2.17 -1.23 25.80
C GLN A 51 -3.60 -1.64 25.46
N PHE A 52 -4.34 -0.83 24.72
CA PHE A 52 -5.67 -1.18 24.26
C PHE A 52 -5.66 -2.41 23.35
N ASP A 53 -4.76 -2.46 22.37
CA ASP A 53 -4.63 -3.61 21.48
C ASP A 53 -4.35 -4.91 22.25
N LYS A 54 -3.49 -4.83 23.28
CA LYS A 54 -3.22 -5.95 24.19
C LYS A 54 -4.47 -6.38 24.97
N LEU A 55 -5.27 -5.42 25.45
CA LEU A 55 -6.51 -5.71 26.18
C LEU A 55 -7.55 -6.38 25.27
N LEU A 56 -7.72 -5.90 24.04
CA LEU A 56 -8.60 -6.53 23.05
C LEU A 56 -8.14 -7.96 22.72
N ALA A 57 -6.83 -8.16 22.49
CA ALA A 57 -6.28 -9.46 22.18
C ALA A 57 -6.43 -10.46 23.35
N ALA A 58 -6.21 -10.00 24.58
CA ALA A 58 -6.43 -10.80 25.78
C ALA A 58 -7.90 -11.20 25.93
N HIS A 59 -8.82 -10.24 25.78
CA HIS A 59 -10.26 -10.49 25.88
C HIS A 59 -10.75 -11.52 24.86
N ARG A 60 -10.38 -11.37 23.58
CA ARG A 60 -10.72 -12.34 22.53
C ARG A 60 -10.19 -13.74 22.84
N LYS A 61 -9.00 -13.84 23.42
CA LYS A 61 -8.41 -15.11 23.84
C LYS A 61 -9.14 -15.72 25.04
N GLU A 62 -9.59 -14.91 25.99
CA GLU A 62 -10.35 -15.35 27.15
C GLU A 62 -11.78 -15.79 26.78
N GLU A 63 -12.48 -15.04 25.91
CA GLU A 63 -13.79 -15.44 25.37
C GLU A 63 -13.71 -16.78 24.63
N THR A 64 -12.69 -16.95 23.77
CA THR A 64 -12.50 -18.22 23.04
C THR A 64 -12.16 -19.40 23.96
N GLN A 65 -11.43 -19.17 25.05
CA GLN A 65 -11.16 -20.20 26.05
C GLN A 65 -12.37 -20.51 26.94
N SER A 66 -13.18 -19.51 27.27
CA SER A 66 -14.42 -19.67 28.03
C SER A 66 -15.44 -20.51 27.24
N LEU A 67 -15.65 -20.17 25.95
CA LEU A 67 -16.50 -20.92 25.03
C LEU A 67 -16.09 -22.40 24.87
N GLN A 68 -14.79 -22.69 24.98
CA GLN A 68 -14.28 -24.05 24.91
C GLN A 68 -14.42 -24.84 26.21
N LYS A 69 -14.52 -24.18 27.38
CA LYS A 69 -14.35 -24.86 28.66
C LYS A 69 -15.63 -25.39 29.31
N THR A 70 -16.76 -24.68 29.39
CA THR A 70 -18.07 -25.23 29.85
C THR A 70 -19.14 -24.15 30.02
N GLY A 71 -20.42 -24.52 29.91
CA GLY A 71 -21.61 -23.69 30.15
C GLY A 71 -21.88 -23.38 31.63
N SER A 72 -20.99 -22.63 32.25
CA SER A 72 -21.25 -21.97 33.54
C SER A 72 -21.63 -20.51 33.25
N ASN A 73 -22.81 -20.10 33.71
CA ASN A 73 -23.26 -18.71 33.62
C ASN A 73 -22.52 -17.90 34.70
N GLU A 74 -21.28 -17.49 34.43
CA GLU A 74 -20.62 -16.49 35.26
C GLU A 74 -21.36 -15.16 35.15
N GLN A 75 -21.58 -14.49 36.29
CA GLN A 75 -22.09 -13.13 36.34
C GLN A 75 -21.21 -12.22 35.48
N ILE A 76 -21.80 -11.68 34.41
CA ILE A 76 -21.15 -10.69 33.55
C ILE A 76 -20.90 -9.45 34.42
N ASN A 77 -19.64 -9.24 34.79
CA ASN A 77 -19.20 -8.02 35.45
C ASN A 77 -19.31 -6.86 34.46
N GLU A 78 -19.63 -5.65 34.94
CA GLU A 78 -19.73 -4.42 34.14
C GLU A 78 -18.47 -4.18 33.30
N HIS A 79 -17.30 -4.58 33.81
CA HIS A 79 -16.04 -4.55 33.07
C HIS A 79 -16.03 -5.43 31.81
N ILE A 80 -16.55 -6.66 31.92
CA ILE A 80 -16.60 -7.61 30.80
C ILE A 80 -17.60 -7.10 29.77
N GLN A 81 -18.77 -6.62 30.20
CA GLN A 81 -19.76 -6.02 29.29
C GLN A 81 -19.16 -4.85 28.50
N ASN A 82 -18.49 -3.92 29.17
CA ASN A 82 -17.83 -2.78 28.51
C ASN A 82 -16.75 -3.22 27.51
N MET A 83 -16.04 -4.32 27.78
CA MET A 83 -15.04 -4.87 26.88
C MET A 83 -15.67 -5.57 25.67
N THR A 84 -16.72 -6.37 25.86
CA THR A 84 -17.49 -6.98 24.77
C THR A 84 -18.07 -5.89 23.85
N ASP A 85 -18.64 -4.83 24.42
CA ASP A 85 -19.18 -3.70 23.65
C ASP A 85 -18.09 -2.96 22.85
N LEU A 86 -16.91 -2.76 23.45
CA LEU A 86 -15.75 -2.16 22.76
C LEU A 86 -15.24 -3.05 21.62
N VAL A 87 -15.15 -4.36 21.83
CA VAL A 87 -14.75 -5.32 20.80
C VAL A 87 -15.73 -5.28 19.63
N ALA A 88 -17.03 -5.33 19.89
CA ALA A 88 -18.07 -5.24 18.87
C ALA A 88 -17.95 -3.96 18.04
N LEU A 89 -17.78 -2.80 18.69
CA LEU A 89 -17.60 -1.51 18.01
C LEU A 89 -16.34 -1.46 17.13
N VAL A 90 -15.24 -2.08 17.56
CA VAL A 90 -14.00 -2.15 16.78
C VAL A 90 -14.18 -3.10 15.59
N ASP A 91 -14.83 -4.24 15.80
CA ASP A 91 -15.07 -5.22 14.74
C ASP A 91 -16.03 -4.69 13.67
N ASP A 92 -17.09 -3.99 14.06
CA ASP A 92 -18.00 -3.32 13.13
C ASP A 92 -17.27 -2.27 12.28
N PHE A 93 -16.45 -1.42 12.91
CA PHE A 93 -15.69 -0.38 12.20
C PHE A 93 -14.63 -0.97 11.25
N THR A 94 -13.94 -2.02 11.67
CA THR A 94 -12.96 -2.69 10.81
C THR A 94 -13.64 -3.42 9.65
N SER A 95 -14.77 -4.07 9.89
CA SER A 95 -15.60 -4.71 8.86
C SER A 95 -16.09 -3.69 7.82
N GLU A 96 -16.64 -2.55 8.27
CA GLU A 96 -17.08 -1.47 7.39
C GLU A 96 -15.93 -0.95 6.53
N LYS A 97 -14.75 -0.72 7.14
CA LYS A 97 -13.55 -0.29 6.40
C LYS A 97 -13.10 -1.31 5.36
N VAL A 98 -13.15 -2.60 5.68
CA VAL A 98 -12.83 -3.68 4.74
C VAL A 98 -13.83 -3.71 3.59
N GLU A 99 -15.12 -3.59 3.87
CA GLU A 99 -16.16 -3.57 2.84
C GLU A 99 -16.04 -2.35 1.94
N MET A 100 -15.76 -1.16 2.50
CA MET A 100 -15.48 0.04 1.72
C MET A 100 -14.24 -0.13 0.83
N SER A 101 -13.18 -0.76 1.35
CA SER A 101 -11.98 -1.08 0.56
C SER A 101 -12.28 -2.06 -0.57
N LYS A 102 -13.08 -3.12 -0.31
CA LYS A 102 -13.48 -4.09 -1.34
C LYS A 102 -14.34 -3.44 -2.43
N LYS A 103 -15.27 -2.56 -2.06
CA LYS A 103 -16.08 -1.78 -3.00
C LYS A 103 -15.20 -0.90 -3.88
N ALA A 104 -14.25 -0.18 -3.27
CA ALA A 104 -13.30 0.66 -4.01
C ALA A 104 -12.45 -0.18 -4.99
N GLN A 105 -11.92 -1.32 -4.54
CA GLN A 105 -11.13 -2.23 -5.38
C GLN A 105 -11.97 -2.83 -6.53
N LYS A 106 -13.23 -3.19 -6.26
CA LYS A 106 -14.15 -3.69 -7.29
C LYS A 106 -14.44 -2.61 -8.34
N LYS A 107 -14.69 -1.36 -7.91
CA LYS A 107 -14.88 -0.22 -8.81
C LYS A 107 -13.65 0.00 -9.69
N GLU A 108 -12.47 0.10 -9.09
CA GLU A 108 -11.21 0.28 -9.82
C GLU A 108 -10.97 -0.84 -10.84
N ASN A 109 -11.30 -2.09 -10.47
CA ASN A 109 -11.17 -3.22 -11.38
C ASN A 109 -12.10 -3.11 -12.59
N ILE A 110 -13.36 -2.72 -12.37
CA ILE A 110 -14.35 -2.54 -13.44
C ILE A 110 -13.92 -1.40 -14.37
N GLU A 111 -13.45 -0.28 -13.82
CA GLU A 111 -12.92 0.84 -14.61
C GLU A 111 -11.73 0.44 -15.46
N ARG A 112 -10.80 -0.34 -14.90
CA ARG A 112 -9.64 -0.86 -15.63
C ARG A 112 -10.05 -1.78 -16.77
N ILE A 113 -11.00 -2.68 -16.54
CA ILE A 113 -11.54 -3.57 -17.57
C ILE A 113 -12.21 -2.75 -18.68
N SER A 114 -13.08 -1.81 -18.32
CA SER A 114 -13.75 -0.92 -19.29
C SER A 114 -12.76 -0.11 -20.12
N ALA A 115 -11.69 0.42 -19.50
CA ALA A 115 -10.64 1.14 -20.22
C ALA A 115 -9.90 0.23 -21.22
N LEU A 116 -9.60 -1.02 -20.83
CA LEU A 116 -8.98 -2.00 -21.73
C LEU A 116 -9.91 -2.38 -22.89
N GLU A 117 -11.21 -2.58 -22.62
CA GLU A 117 -12.22 -2.84 -23.64
C GLU A 117 -12.35 -1.68 -24.63
N MET A 118 -12.31 -0.43 -24.15
CA MET A 118 -12.30 0.75 -25.02
C MET A 118 -11.06 0.81 -25.92
N CYS A 119 -9.88 0.50 -25.37
CA CYS A 119 -8.65 0.42 -26.15
C CYS A 119 -8.71 -0.71 -27.19
N ASP A 120 -9.16 -1.91 -26.82
CA ASP A 120 -9.29 -3.05 -27.73
C ASP A 120 -10.32 -2.77 -28.83
N ALA A 121 -11.44 -2.15 -28.49
CA ALA A 121 -12.43 -1.70 -29.47
C ALA A 121 -11.86 -0.67 -30.44
N GLY A 122 -11.12 0.32 -29.94
CA GLY A 122 -10.43 1.30 -30.78
C GLY A 122 -9.43 0.65 -31.75
N MET A 123 -8.71 -0.37 -31.30
CA MET A 123 -7.77 -1.13 -32.16
C MET A 123 -8.49 -2.01 -33.19
N ARG A 124 -9.64 -2.58 -32.85
CA ARG A 124 -10.40 -3.48 -33.74
C ARG A 124 -11.36 -2.74 -34.69
N GLY A 125 -11.63 -1.46 -34.47
CA GLY A 125 -12.48 -0.62 -35.30
C GLY A 125 -13.93 -0.57 -34.81
N LEU A 126 -14.90 -0.95 -35.65
CA LEU A 126 -16.33 -0.89 -35.32
C LEU A 126 -16.73 -2.03 -34.37
N VAL A 127 -16.82 -1.74 -33.07
CA VAL A 127 -17.37 -2.64 -32.05
C VAL A 127 -18.74 -2.16 -31.62
N ASP A 128 -19.68 -3.09 -31.43
CA ASP A 128 -21.01 -2.77 -30.90
C ASP A 128 -20.88 -2.20 -29.48
N SER A 129 -21.50 -1.04 -29.25
CA SER A 129 -21.54 -0.37 -27.94
C SER A 129 -22.12 -1.25 -26.84
N ASN A 130 -22.95 -2.24 -27.17
CA ASN A 130 -23.55 -3.14 -26.18
C ASN A 130 -22.58 -4.21 -25.65
N MET A 131 -21.42 -4.38 -26.29
CA MET A 131 -20.36 -5.31 -25.86
C MET A 131 -19.38 -4.66 -24.89
N LEU A 132 -19.47 -3.35 -24.67
CA LEU A 132 -18.60 -2.60 -23.75
C LEU A 132 -19.25 -2.49 -22.38
N THR A 133 -18.43 -2.60 -21.33
CA THR A 133 -18.87 -2.40 -19.96
C THR A 133 -19.35 -0.95 -19.75
N ASP A 134 -20.66 -0.79 -19.48
CA ASP A 134 -21.31 0.50 -19.18
C ASP A 134 -21.04 0.90 -17.73
N LEU A 135 -20.09 1.83 -17.54
CA LEU A 135 -19.74 2.36 -16.24
C LEU A 135 -20.87 3.18 -15.62
N GLY A 136 -21.77 3.75 -16.43
CA GLY A 136 -22.91 4.54 -15.96
C GLY A 136 -24.00 3.73 -15.26
N GLN A 137 -24.07 2.41 -15.51
CA GLN A 137 -25.03 1.50 -14.89
C GLN A 137 -24.56 0.93 -13.55
N LEU A 138 -23.32 1.19 -13.13
CA LEU A 138 -22.83 0.74 -11.84
C LEU A 138 -23.60 1.46 -10.71
N GLU A 139 -24.01 0.71 -9.69
CA GLU A 139 -24.79 1.22 -8.56
C GLU A 139 -24.06 2.37 -7.83
N ASP A 140 -22.73 2.27 -7.77
CA ASP A 140 -21.82 3.25 -7.16
C ASP A 140 -21.19 4.26 -8.16
N ALA A 141 -21.70 4.34 -9.40
CA ALA A 141 -21.14 5.24 -10.39
C ALA A 141 -21.37 6.72 -10.04
N THR A 142 -20.32 7.53 -10.20
CA THR A 142 -20.39 8.96 -9.88
C THR A 142 -21.33 9.69 -10.83
N VAL A 143 -21.86 10.84 -10.40
CA VAL A 143 -22.71 11.70 -11.25
C VAL A 143 -21.97 12.10 -12.54
N GLN A 144 -20.65 12.30 -12.46
CA GLN A 144 -19.80 12.60 -13.61
C GLN A 144 -19.70 11.42 -14.58
N GLU A 145 -19.49 10.19 -14.09
CA GLU A 145 -19.49 8.98 -14.92
C GLU A 145 -20.85 8.79 -15.63
N LYS A 146 -21.95 8.96 -14.89
CA LYS A 146 -23.32 8.87 -15.43
C LYS A 146 -23.64 9.97 -16.46
N GLN A 147 -23.04 11.15 -16.33
CA GLN A 147 -23.22 12.25 -17.27
C GLN A 147 -22.31 12.13 -18.50
N GLY A 148 -21.10 11.61 -18.35
CA GLY A 148 -20.13 11.44 -19.43
C GLY A 148 -20.57 10.40 -20.47
N GLN A 149 -21.32 9.38 -20.05
CA GLN A 149 -21.82 8.32 -20.92
C GLN A 149 -23.25 8.53 -21.45
N ARG A 150 -23.80 9.75 -21.34
CA ARG A 150 -25.13 10.05 -21.92
C ARG A 150 -25.07 9.80 -23.43
N LYS A 151 -25.56 8.64 -23.86
CA LYS A 151 -25.95 8.38 -25.24
C LYS A 151 -26.85 9.54 -25.65
N ARG A 152 -26.39 10.38 -26.57
CA ARG A 152 -27.29 11.29 -27.30
C ARG A 152 -28.33 10.35 -27.89
N GLY A 153 -29.55 10.38 -27.36
CA GLY A 153 -30.61 9.51 -27.83
C GLY A 153 -30.75 9.68 -29.35
N PRO A 154 -31.28 8.68 -30.06
CA PRO A 154 -31.55 8.77 -31.49
C PRO A 154 -32.67 9.81 -31.69
N THR A 155 -32.27 11.07 -31.67
CA THR A 155 -33.15 12.18 -31.99
C THR A 155 -33.15 12.20 -33.50
N GLN A 156 -34.22 11.68 -34.08
CA GLN A 156 -34.62 12.06 -35.43
C GLN A 156 -34.69 13.58 -35.49
N SER A 157 -33.63 14.20 -36.01
CA SER A 157 -33.60 15.62 -36.32
C SER A 157 -32.60 15.80 -37.44
N ASP A 158 -33.09 15.59 -38.66
CA ASP A 158 -32.49 15.99 -39.93
C ASP A 158 -32.41 17.53 -40.06
N LYS A 159 -32.02 18.25 -39.00
CA LYS A 159 -32.05 19.72 -38.95
C LYS A 159 -30.83 20.39 -38.31
N GLU A 160 -29.67 19.76 -38.31
CA GLU A 160 -28.41 20.45 -38.00
C GLU A 160 -27.36 20.27 -39.09
N ASN A 161 -27.72 20.63 -40.33
CA ASN A 161 -26.72 20.98 -41.34
C ASN A 161 -27.18 22.17 -42.18
N ILE A 162 -27.62 23.23 -41.51
CA ILE A 162 -27.50 24.56 -42.10
C ILE A 162 -26.18 25.10 -41.55
N PRO A 163 -25.11 25.19 -42.35
CA PRO A 163 -23.89 25.83 -41.91
C PRO A 163 -24.24 27.30 -41.69
N ILE A 164 -24.47 27.68 -40.44
CA ILE A 164 -24.45 29.08 -40.05
C ILE A 164 -22.99 29.49 -40.21
N LYS A 165 -22.65 29.96 -41.42
CA LYS A 165 -21.41 30.61 -41.77
C LYS A 165 -21.32 31.93 -41.00
N ARG A 166 -21.13 31.87 -39.69
CA ARG A 166 -20.49 32.98 -38.99
C ARG A 166 -19.04 32.95 -39.46
N PRO A 167 -18.50 34.01 -40.06
CA PRO A 167 -17.07 34.15 -40.28
C PRO A 167 -16.45 34.29 -38.89
N ARG A 168 -16.28 33.17 -38.19
CA ARG A 168 -15.54 33.11 -36.95
C ARG A 168 -14.09 33.19 -37.38
N ASP A 169 -13.40 34.26 -36.99
CA ASP A 169 -12.04 34.59 -37.41
C ASP A 169 -11.13 33.35 -37.35
N GLN A 170 -10.95 32.71 -38.50
CA GLN A 170 -10.17 31.47 -38.67
C GLN A 170 -8.75 31.66 -38.09
N ASN A 171 -8.25 32.91 -38.15
CA ASN A 171 -6.97 33.33 -37.63
C ASN A 171 -6.83 33.17 -36.11
N VAL A 172 -7.90 33.36 -35.33
CA VAL A 172 -7.82 33.22 -33.86
C VAL A 172 -7.61 31.75 -33.47
N ILE A 173 -8.30 30.84 -34.16
CA ILE A 173 -8.18 29.40 -33.93
C ILE A 173 -6.81 28.90 -34.38
N VAL A 174 -6.35 29.34 -35.56
CA VAL A 174 -5.03 28.96 -36.08
C VAL A 174 -3.92 29.47 -35.16
N ASN A 175 -4.01 30.72 -34.67
CA ASN A 175 -3.03 31.27 -33.74
C ASN A 175 -3.03 30.52 -32.40
N ALA A 176 -4.20 30.17 -31.87
CA ALA A 176 -4.31 29.39 -30.63
C ALA A 176 -3.69 28.00 -30.78
N LEU A 177 -3.95 27.31 -31.89
CA LEU A 177 -3.36 25.99 -32.16
C LEU A 177 -1.84 26.08 -32.32
N GLN A 178 -1.34 27.10 -33.01
CA GLN A 178 0.10 27.32 -33.16
C GLN A 178 0.77 27.61 -31.82
N GLN A 179 0.12 28.38 -30.95
CA GLN A 179 0.61 28.64 -29.60
C GLN A 179 0.70 27.36 -28.77
N CYS A 180 -0.35 26.52 -28.80
CA CYS A 180 -0.32 25.23 -28.11
C CYS A 180 0.80 24.33 -28.64
N GLN A 181 1.03 24.28 -29.95
CA GLN A 181 2.13 23.49 -30.54
C GLN A 181 3.51 23.96 -30.04
N ILE A 182 3.73 25.26 -29.93
CA ILE A 182 4.99 25.83 -29.43
C ILE A 182 5.19 25.48 -27.95
N GLU A 183 4.12 25.57 -27.14
CA GLU A 183 4.17 25.22 -25.72
C GLU A 183 4.42 23.73 -25.50
N ASP A 184 3.75 22.87 -26.26
CA ASP A 184 3.96 21.41 -26.22
C ASP A 184 5.39 21.04 -26.64
N GLU A 185 5.91 21.65 -27.71
CA GLU A 185 7.28 21.39 -28.16
C GLU A 185 8.30 21.86 -27.11
N LYS A 186 8.03 22.98 -26.44
CA LYS A 186 8.86 23.46 -25.33
C LYS A 186 8.87 22.46 -24.16
N LEU A 187 7.70 21.98 -23.74
CA LEU A 187 7.57 21.00 -22.65
C LEU A 187 8.27 19.68 -23.00
N LEU A 188 8.14 19.22 -24.25
CA LEU A 188 8.82 18.01 -24.73
C LEU A 188 10.34 18.17 -24.72
N ASN A 189 10.85 19.35 -25.08
CA ASN A 189 12.29 19.62 -25.06
C ASN A 189 12.83 19.71 -23.62
N GLU A 190 12.06 20.29 -22.69
CA GLU A 190 12.41 20.33 -21.27
C GLU A 190 12.44 18.93 -20.65
N ALA A 191 11.44 18.09 -20.94
CA ALA A 191 11.41 16.70 -20.49
C ALA A 191 12.61 15.91 -21.01
N ARG A 192 12.96 16.05 -22.30
CA ARG A 192 14.16 15.41 -22.89
C ARG A 192 15.45 15.87 -22.20
N ALA A 193 15.58 17.17 -21.91
CA ALA A 193 16.76 17.70 -21.23
C ALA A 193 16.87 17.17 -19.79
N CYS A 194 15.75 17.06 -19.08
CA CYS A 194 15.70 16.49 -17.74
C CYS A 194 16.10 15.00 -17.73
N ASP A 195 15.56 14.21 -18.67
CA ASP A 195 15.88 12.79 -18.81
C ASP A 195 17.35 12.57 -19.17
N GLU A 196 17.90 13.36 -20.09
CA GLU A 196 19.32 13.31 -20.46
C GLU A 196 20.22 13.64 -19.26
N ALA A 197 19.88 14.66 -18.47
CA ALA A 197 20.62 15.01 -17.26
C ALA A 197 20.57 13.88 -16.21
N HIS A 198 19.41 13.26 -16.02
CA HIS A 198 19.25 12.11 -15.13
C HIS A 198 20.07 10.90 -15.63
N HIS A 199 20.07 10.65 -16.93
CA HIS A 199 20.84 9.56 -17.53
C HIS A 199 22.35 9.76 -17.34
N GLN A 200 22.85 10.99 -17.54
CA GLN A 200 24.25 11.32 -17.29
C GLN A 200 24.65 11.13 -15.82
N GLN A 201 23.77 11.48 -14.87
CA GLN A 201 24.01 11.21 -13.45
C GLN A 201 24.11 9.71 -13.20
N LEU A 202 23.23 8.90 -13.78
CA LEU A 202 23.26 7.45 -13.63
C LEU A 202 24.55 6.84 -14.19
N ILE A 203 24.97 7.24 -15.40
CA ILE A 203 26.23 6.80 -16.01
C ILE A 203 27.41 7.16 -15.10
N SER A 204 27.47 8.41 -14.61
CA SER A 204 28.55 8.84 -13.71
C SER A 204 28.60 8.04 -12.40
N GLY A 205 27.44 7.62 -11.88
CA GLY A 205 27.34 6.76 -10.71
C GLY A 205 27.87 5.35 -10.98
N ILE A 206 27.55 4.79 -12.15
CA ILE A 206 28.05 3.48 -12.60
C ILE A 206 29.57 3.52 -12.81
N ASP A 207 30.11 4.56 -13.42
CA ASP A 207 31.56 4.71 -13.62
C ASP A 207 32.29 4.75 -12.28
N ARG A 208 31.73 5.46 -11.29
CA ARG A 208 32.30 5.52 -9.94
C ARG A 208 32.26 4.17 -9.23
N LEU A 209 31.17 3.41 -9.39
CA LEU A 209 31.06 2.05 -8.84
C LEU A 209 32.10 1.13 -9.48
N THR A 210 32.22 1.16 -10.81
CA THR A 210 33.20 0.38 -11.57
C THR A 210 34.62 0.67 -11.08
N GLY A 211 34.98 1.95 -10.90
CA GLY A 211 36.27 2.34 -10.35
C GLY A 211 36.53 1.83 -8.92
N THR A 212 35.50 1.76 -8.06
CA THR A 212 35.65 1.17 -6.72
C THR A 212 35.84 -0.34 -6.75
N ILE A 213 35.19 -1.03 -7.69
CA ILE A 213 35.36 -2.48 -7.89
C ILE A 213 36.76 -2.78 -8.39
N ASP A 214 37.26 -2.01 -9.37
CA ASP A 214 38.63 -2.16 -9.87
C ASP A 214 39.67 -1.93 -8.76
N ALA A 215 39.47 -0.92 -7.92
CA ALA A 215 40.32 -0.68 -6.76
C ALA A 215 40.31 -1.86 -5.78
N LEU A 216 39.13 -2.43 -5.48
CA LEU A 216 38.98 -3.57 -4.59
C LEU A 216 39.64 -4.83 -5.17
N VAL A 217 39.48 -5.09 -6.47
CA VAL A 217 40.11 -6.21 -7.17
C VAL A 217 41.64 -6.07 -7.12
N ASN A 218 42.17 -4.86 -7.34
CA ASN A 218 43.60 -4.60 -7.23
C ASN A 218 44.14 -4.81 -5.81
N ILE A 219 43.41 -4.36 -4.78
CA ILE A 219 43.78 -4.61 -3.38
C ILE A 219 43.79 -6.11 -3.08
N SER A 220 42.76 -6.84 -3.51
CA SER A 220 42.66 -8.29 -3.33
C SER A 220 43.83 -9.02 -4.02
N LYS A 221 44.19 -8.60 -5.24
CA LYS A 221 45.34 -9.14 -5.96
C LYS A 221 46.66 -8.91 -5.23
N VAL A 222 46.90 -7.69 -4.73
CA VAL A 222 48.10 -7.37 -3.94
C VAL A 222 48.13 -8.19 -2.65
N GLN A 223 46.99 -8.35 -1.96
CA GLN A 223 46.91 -9.20 -0.77
C GLN A 223 47.26 -10.66 -1.09
N LEU A 224 46.80 -11.21 -2.22
CA LEU A 224 47.15 -12.56 -2.65
C LEU A 224 48.65 -12.70 -2.96
N GLU A 225 49.25 -11.70 -3.61
CA GLU A 225 50.69 -11.69 -3.91
C GLU A 225 51.55 -11.54 -2.64
N CYS A 226 51.15 -10.68 -1.68
CA CYS A 226 51.84 -10.54 -0.39
C CYS A 226 51.64 -11.75 0.54
N ASN A 227 50.49 -12.41 0.46
CA ASN A 227 50.16 -13.62 1.23
C ASN A 227 50.57 -14.91 0.52
N ALA A 228 51.41 -14.85 -0.51
CA ALA A 228 52.12 -16.01 -1.03
C ALA A 228 53.46 -16.18 -0.27
N PRO A 229 53.49 -16.83 0.92
CA PRO A 229 54.76 -17.17 1.53
C PRO A 229 55.45 -18.21 0.65
N ASN A 230 56.77 -18.03 0.50
CA ASN A 230 57.74 -19.06 0.17
C ASN A 230 57.43 -20.37 0.92
N ARG A 231 56.56 -21.22 0.36
CA ARG A 231 56.41 -22.62 0.76
C ARG A 231 57.26 -23.46 -0.18
N ILE A 232 58.57 -23.31 -0.03
CA ILE A 232 59.48 -24.43 -0.23
C ILE A 232 59.96 -24.82 1.16
N SER A 233 59.64 -26.06 1.51
CA SER A 233 60.20 -26.85 2.61
C SER A 233 59.79 -26.43 4.02
N ASN A 234 58.82 -27.13 4.59
CA ASN A 234 59.23 -28.21 5.48
C ASN A 234 58.10 -29.21 5.74
N ASP A 235 58.53 -30.47 5.70
CA ASP A 235 57.77 -31.67 5.95
C ASP A 235 57.26 -31.77 7.39
N TYR A 236 56.28 -32.67 7.55
CA TYR A 236 55.75 -33.25 8.78
C TYR A 236 54.79 -32.38 9.61
N CYS A 237 53.49 -32.68 9.52
CA CYS A 237 52.80 -33.38 10.62
C CYS A 237 51.36 -33.74 10.21
N LEU A 238 51.17 -35.05 10.01
CA LEU A 238 49.91 -35.75 10.18
C LEU A 238 49.32 -35.42 11.57
N PHE A 239 48.04 -35.06 11.64
CA PHE A 239 47.02 -35.42 12.65
C PHE A 239 45.74 -34.65 12.27
N LEU A 240 44.76 -35.30 11.63
CA LEU A 240 43.49 -35.69 12.27
C LEU A 240 42.82 -34.54 13.02
N TYR A 241 41.75 -33.95 12.47
CA TYR A 241 40.36 -34.14 12.93
C TYR A 241 39.38 -33.48 11.93
N PRO A 242 38.13 -33.97 11.82
CA PRO A 242 37.21 -33.68 10.74
C PRO A 242 36.13 -32.65 11.14
N LEU A 243 35.35 -32.21 10.13
CA LEU A 243 33.96 -31.75 10.27
C LEU A 243 33.71 -30.61 11.27
N PHE A 244 33.98 -29.38 10.84
CA PHE A 244 33.28 -28.20 11.37
C PHE A 244 32.75 -27.37 10.20
N LEU A 245 31.61 -27.81 9.66
CA LEU A 245 30.76 -27.00 8.80
C LEU A 245 30.13 -25.88 9.66
N PRO A 246 30.23 -24.60 9.28
CA PRO A 246 29.52 -23.55 9.98
C PRO A 246 28.01 -23.71 9.73
N LEU A 247 27.31 -24.09 10.79
CA LEU A 247 25.86 -24.29 10.90
C LEU A 247 25.04 -22.98 10.76
N HIS A 248 25.56 -21.98 10.04
CA HIS A 248 24.90 -20.68 9.86
C HIS A 248 24.27 -20.47 8.47
N PHE A 249 24.52 -21.35 7.50
CA PHE A 249 23.89 -21.27 6.17
C PHE A 249 22.60 -22.10 6.02
N HIS A 250 22.24 -22.91 7.01
CA HIS A 250 21.06 -23.78 6.91
C HIS A 250 19.73 -23.09 7.25
N ILE A 251 19.74 -21.98 7.98
CA ILE A 251 18.49 -21.28 8.35
C ILE A 251 17.97 -20.44 7.17
N ILE A 252 18.85 -19.82 6.38
CA ILE A 252 18.41 -18.99 5.23
C ILE A 252 17.86 -19.87 4.07
N PHE A 253 18.35 -21.10 3.92
CA PHE A 253 17.93 -21.97 2.81
C PHE A 253 16.56 -22.62 3.04
N ILE A 254 16.14 -22.84 4.30
CA ILE A 254 14.83 -23.42 4.62
C ILE A 254 13.71 -22.37 4.43
N ASP A 255 13.95 -21.11 4.80
CA ASP A 255 12.95 -20.04 4.62
C ASP A 255 12.73 -19.68 3.14
N PHE A 256 13.76 -19.79 2.30
CA PHE A 256 13.64 -19.57 0.87
C PHE A 256 12.82 -20.68 0.18
N PHE A 257 12.95 -21.93 0.62
CA PHE A 257 12.22 -23.06 0.04
C PHE A 257 10.74 -23.08 0.47
N ALA A 258 10.43 -22.67 1.72
CA ALA A 258 9.05 -22.57 2.19
C ALA A 258 8.26 -21.47 1.45
N SER A 259 8.91 -20.35 1.14
CA SER A 259 8.29 -19.25 0.39
C SER A 259 8.05 -19.61 -1.07
N PHE A 260 8.95 -20.40 -1.68
CA PHE A 260 8.81 -20.84 -3.07
C PHE A 260 7.69 -21.89 -3.24
N LEU A 261 7.52 -22.79 -2.28
CA LEU A 261 6.45 -23.80 -2.33
C LEU A 261 5.05 -23.16 -2.16
N PHE A 262 4.93 -22.12 -1.33
CA PHE A 262 3.66 -21.42 -1.12
C PHE A 262 3.21 -20.63 -2.35
N PHE A 263 4.16 -20.09 -3.12
CA PHE A 263 3.88 -19.38 -4.36
C PHE A 263 3.48 -20.33 -5.50
N TYR A 264 4.09 -21.53 -5.56
CA TYR A 264 3.84 -22.49 -6.64
C TYR A 264 2.47 -23.17 -6.53
N VAL A 265 1.97 -23.39 -5.31
CA VAL A 265 0.65 -24.02 -5.09
C VAL A 265 -0.52 -23.08 -5.39
N ASN A 266 -0.33 -21.76 -5.31
CA ASN A 266 -1.40 -20.78 -5.55
C ASN A 266 -1.48 -20.28 -7.01
N LEU A 267 -0.54 -20.65 -7.89
CA LEU A 267 -0.51 -20.17 -9.28
C LEU A 267 -1.00 -21.19 -10.32
N MET A 268 -1.46 -22.37 -9.90
CA MET A 268 -2.09 -23.35 -10.79
C MET A 268 -3.62 -23.17 -10.72
N PRO A 269 -4.28 -22.71 -11.79
CA PRO A 269 -5.74 -22.73 -11.87
C PRO A 269 -6.20 -24.19 -11.98
N ASN A 270 -7.24 -24.54 -11.21
CA ASN A 270 -8.00 -25.79 -11.41
C ASN A 270 -8.59 -25.88 -12.81
#